data_AF-A0A174UIL6-F1
#
_entry.id   AF-A0A174UIL6-F1
#
_cell.length_a   1.000
_cell.length_b   1.000
_cell.length_c   1.000
_cell.angle_alpha   90.00
_cell.angle_beta   90.00
_cell.angle_gamma   90.00
#
_symmetry.space_group_name_H-M   'P 1'
#
loop_
_entity.id
_entity.type
_entity.pdbx_description
1 polymer ?
#
loop_
_entity_poly.entity_id
_entity_poly.type
_entity_poly.pdbx_seq_one_letter_code
_entity_poly.pdbx_strand_id
1 'polypeptide(L)'
;MNKAEFLAGLRDALAGKLPSGELEDVLSYYEEYFADAGEEHEAEAAEGLGSPASVAAQVLEGRTGQAPSAASAERRPRRLWPVVLGICAAALLLLGVGIRLVFLAQRMPDAPAAGERQPVAAGQEPAVVEQDPVSTPPENKLELEPFTALDIDVGIGDIRMEEGDGWYLSLTSGGQDGDGTPYLLNHSQSGDTLEIWSTPENISGDGSPKGEVVLTVPEGTVLNRAEISIGVGALDWSGCAVEGLLRAESGVGGLDVTAPVGEAELISGVGDVALRAAGSGADYAYQLTTGTGELQVDGEKAGPFFASGGAGDRALTLSSGTGDVCLDFTDE
;
A
#
# COMPACT_ATOMS: atom_id res chain seq x y z
N MET A 1 28.88 -19.92 4.73
CA MET A 1 29.77 -18.91 4.13
C MET A 1 29.80 -17.76 5.10
N ASN A 2 30.97 -17.28 5.50
CA ASN A 2 31.08 -16.14 6.45
C ASN A 2 31.14 -14.79 5.70
N LYS A 3 31.13 -13.66 6.43
CA LYS A 3 31.17 -12.31 5.85
C LYS A 3 32.33 -12.14 4.87
N ALA A 4 33.53 -12.56 5.28
CA ALA A 4 34.74 -12.39 4.48
C ALA A 4 34.68 -13.19 3.17
N GLU A 5 34.19 -14.43 3.22
CA GLU A 5 33.99 -15.28 2.05
C GLU A 5 32.93 -14.72 1.10
N PHE A 6 31.82 -14.21 1.65
CA PHE A 6 30.75 -13.60 0.88
C PHE A 6 31.24 -12.35 0.14
N LEU A 7 31.87 -11.41 0.85
CA LEU A 7 32.36 -10.16 0.28
C LEU A 7 33.48 -10.39 -0.75
N ALA A 8 34.34 -11.38 -0.53
CA ALA A 8 35.35 -11.77 -1.52
C ALA A 8 34.70 -12.32 -2.79
N GLY A 9 33.69 -13.19 -2.66
CA GLY A 9 32.94 -13.72 -3.80
C GLY A 9 32.16 -12.65 -4.56
N LEU A 10 31.55 -11.71 -3.83
CA LEU A 10 30.81 -10.59 -4.43
C LEU A 10 31.76 -9.65 -5.19
N ARG A 11 32.92 -9.35 -4.59
CA ARG A 11 33.98 -8.55 -5.23
C ARG A 11 34.44 -9.16 -6.54
N ASP A 12 34.70 -10.47 -6.56
CA ASP A 12 35.15 -11.17 -7.76
C ASP A 12 34.06 -11.19 -8.85
N ALA A 13 32.81 -11.45 -8.47
CA ALA A 13 31.68 -11.49 -9.39
C ALA A 13 31.38 -10.13 -10.06
N LEU A 14 31.70 -9.02 -9.38
CA LEU A 14 31.53 -7.65 -9.84
C LEU A 14 32.81 -7.03 -10.44
N ALA A 15 33.96 -7.67 -10.26
CA ALA A 15 35.24 -7.17 -10.75
C ALA A 15 35.22 -7.00 -12.27
N GLY A 16 35.61 -5.81 -12.75
CA GLY A 16 35.63 -5.47 -14.17
C GLY A 16 34.26 -5.19 -14.79
N LYS A 17 33.16 -5.34 -14.02
CA LYS A 17 31.79 -5.01 -14.46
C LYS A 17 31.30 -3.67 -13.88
N LEU A 18 31.91 -3.20 -12.79
CA LEU A 18 31.67 -1.91 -12.16
C LEU A 18 32.94 -1.04 -12.12
N PRO A 19 32.82 0.30 -12.17
CA PRO A 19 33.88 1.20 -11.77
C PRO A 19 34.36 0.91 -10.34
N SER A 20 35.65 1.14 -10.06
CA SER A 20 36.25 0.77 -8.77
C SER A 20 35.60 1.47 -7.55
N GLY A 21 35.12 2.70 -7.72
CA GLY A 21 34.40 3.43 -6.66
C GLY A 21 33.04 2.81 -6.33
N GLU A 22 32.25 2.48 -7.35
CA GLU A 22 30.94 1.83 -7.16
C GLU A 22 31.08 0.41 -6.60
N LEU A 23 32.14 -0.31 -6.98
CA LEU A 23 32.45 -1.62 -6.40
C LEU A 23 32.72 -1.51 -4.89
N GLU A 24 33.48 -0.50 -4.47
CA GLU A 24 33.76 -0.27 -3.05
C GLU A 24 32.49 0.13 -2.29
N ASP A 25 31.63 0.97 -2.88
CA ASP A 25 30.34 1.36 -2.29
C ASP A 25 29.43 0.15 -2.06
N VAL A 26 29.31 -0.73 -3.05
CA VAL A 26 28.53 -1.97 -2.93
C VAL A 26 29.10 -2.89 -1.85
N LEU A 27 30.43 -3.05 -1.78
CA LEU A 27 31.06 -3.87 -0.76
C LEU A 27 30.87 -3.29 0.65
N SER A 28 30.95 -1.97 0.80
CA SER A 28 30.71 -1.28 2.07
C SER A 28 29.29 -1.50 2.59
N TYR A 29 28.29 -1.49 1.71
CA TYR A 29 26.90 -1.75 2.06
C TYR A 29 26.72 -3.14 2.68
N TYR A 30 27.24 -4.19 2.03
CA TYR A 30 27.14 -5.55 2.57
C TYR A 30 28.02 -5.74 3.80
N GLU A 31 29.13 -5.00 3.92
CA GLU A 31 29.95 -5.01 5.13
C GLU A 31 29.21 -4.48 6.36
N GLU A 32 28.41 -3.43 6.20
CA GLU A 32 27.52 -2.88 7.24
C GLU A 32 26.37 -3.84 7.57
N TYR A 33 25.75 -4.44 6.54
CA TYR A 33 24.73 -5.48 6.71
C TYR A 33 25.21 -6.66 7.59
N PHE A 34 26.42 -7.17 7.35
CA PHE A 34 27.00 -8.22 8.20
C PHE A 34 27.43 -7.71 9.57
N ALA A 35 27.76 -6.42 9.71
CA ALA A 35 28.09 -5.84 11.02
C ALA A 35 26.86 -5.79 11.93
N ASP A 36 25.69 -5.48 11.37
CA ASP A 36 24.41 -5.44 12.10
C ASP A 36 23.94 -6.83 12.52
N ALA A 37 24.22 -7.86 11.72
CA ALA A 37 23.95 -9.25 12.08
C ALA A 37 24.83 -9.75 13.24
N GLY A 38 26.04 -9.19 13.39
CA GLY A 38 27.02 -9.64 14.37
C GLY A 38 27.82 -10.88 13.93
N GLU A 39 29.03 -11.04 14.47
CA GLU A 39 29.99 -12.09 14.06
C GLU A 39 29.43 -13.52 14.22
N GLU A 40 28.51 -13.72 15.16
CA GLU A 40 27.90 -15.02 15.47
C GLU A 40 26.79 -15.44 14.48
N HIS A 41 26.22 -14.50 13.73
CA HIS A 41 25.14 -14.74 12.77
C HIS A 41 25.56 -14.52 11.30
N GLU A 42 26.85 -14.34 11.01
CA GLU A 42 27.32 -14.11 9.64
C GLU A 42 26.94 -15.24 8.66
N ALA A 43 26.92 -16.48 9.12
CA ALA A 43 26.57 -17.63 8.28
C ALA A 43 25.08 -17.62 7.88
N GLU A 44 24.21 -17.21 8.80
CA GLU A 44 22.77 -17.09 8.61
C GLU A 44 22.44 -15.88 7.73
N ALA A 45 23.08 -14.74 7.98
CA ALA A 45 22.99 -13.55 7.14
C ALA A 45 23.42 -13.85 5.69
N ALA A 46 24.50 -14.63 5.50
CA ALA A 46 24.97 -15.02 4.18
C ALA A 46 24.02 -16.01 3.47
N GLU A 47 23.32 -16.86 4.22
CA GLU A 47 22.31 -17.78 3.68
C GLU A 47 21.07 -17.01 3.20
N GLY A 48 20.62 -16.02 3.97
CA GLY A 48 19.52 -15.14 3.59
C GLY A 48 19.76 -14.31 2.33
N LEU A 49 21.02 -13.91 2.08
CA LEU A 49 21.43 -13.21 0.86
C LEU A 49 21.58 -14.13 -0.37
N GLY A 50 21.73 -15.45 -0.16
CA GLY A 50 22.03 -16.41 -1.21
C GLY A 50 23.48 -16.33 -1.72
N SER A 51 23.73 -16.77 -2.96
CA SER A 51 25.10 -16.81 -3.49
C SER A 51 25.61 -15.42 -3.91
N PRO A 52 26.92 -15.10 -3.74
CA PRO A 52 27.46 -13.78 -4.11
C PRO A 52 27.32 -13.48 -5.61
N ALA A 53 27.29 -14.52 -6.45
CA ALA A 53 27.06 -14.38 -7.89
C ALA A 53 25.61 -13.99 -8.23
N SER A 54 24.62 -14.47 -7.45
CA SER A 54 23.22 -14.07 -7.59
C SER A 54 23.04 -12.60 -7.23
N VAL A 55 23.62 -12.18 -6.11
CA VAL A 55 23.61 -10.78 -5.67
C VAL A 55 24.31 -9.88 -6.69
N ALA A 56 25.47 -10.30 -7.23
CA ALA A 56 26.14 -9.58 -8.30
C ALA A 56 25.29 -9.43 -9.56
N ALA A 57 24.52 -10.45 -9.93
CA ALA A 57 23.62 -10.38 -11.08
C ALA A 57 22.50 -9.34 -10.86
N GLN A 58 21.90 -9.31 -9.66
CA GLN A 58 20.88 -8.32 -9.30
C GLN A 58 21.43 -6.88 -9.33
N VAL A 59 22.63 -6.67 -8.79
CA VAL A 59 23.32 -5.36 -8.83
C VAL A 59 23.55 -4.89 -10.27
N LEU A 60 23.88 -5.81 -11.19
CA LEU A 60 24.15 -5.49 -12.59
C LEU A 60 22.86 -5.32 -13.42
N GLU A 61 21.81 -6.10 -13.11
CA GLU A 61 20.52 -6.02 -13.78
C GLU A 61 19.80 -4.69 -13.50
N GLY A 62 19.89 -4.19 -12.26
CA GLY A 62 19.43 -2.85 -11.89
C GLY A 62 20.11 -1.72 -12.69
N ARG A 63 21.29 -1.96 -13.26
CA ARG A 63 22.02 -1.00 -14.09
C ARG A 63 21.61 -1.04 -15.56
N THR A 64 21.21 -2.19 -16.10
CA THR A 64 20.85 -2.32 -17.51
C THR A 64 19.57 -1.56 -17.91
N GLY A 65 18.76 -1.13 -16.94
CA GLY A 65 17.63 -0.21 -17.14
C GLY A 65 18.01 1.27 -17.30
N GLN A 66 19.28 1.65 -17.11
CA GLN A 66 19.71 3.05 -17.11
C GLN A 66 21.00 3.22 -17.94
N ALA A 67 20.84 3.67 -19.20
CA ALA A 67 21.97 3.93 -20.10
C ALA A 67 22.83 5.12 -19.60
N PRO A 68 24.17 5.08 -19.78
CA PRO A 68 25.07 6.06 -19.18
C PRO A 68 25.17 7.35 -20.02
N SER A 69 24.77 8.49 -19.44
CA SER A 69 25.09 9.81 -19.96
C SER A 69 26.38 10.34 -19.32
N ALA A 70 27.43 10.46 -20.13
CA ALA A 70 28.72 11.00 -19.75
C ALA A 70 28.79 12.51 -20.06
N ALA A 71 28.94 13.36 -19.04
CA ALA A 71 29.64 14.63 -19.14
C ALA A 71 29.99 15.23 -17.76
N SER A 72 31.27 15.58 -17.63
CA SER A 72 31.88 16.56 -16.71
C SER A 72 31.91 16.29 -15.21
N ALA A 73 33.14 15.96 -14.79
CA ALA A 73 33.63 15.92 -13.44
C ALA A 73 33.72 17.32 -12.81
N GLU A 74 33.06 17.50 -11.67
CA GLU A 74 33.58 18.28 -10.55
C GLU A 74 33.31 17.50 -9.26
N ARG A 75 34.39 17.20 -8.52
CA ARG A 75 34.38 16.38 -7.30
C ARG A 75 33.61 17.09 -6.18
N ARG A 76 32.48 16.49 -5.78
CA ARG A 76 31.80 16.71 -4.50
C ARG A 76 31.25 15.35 -4.05
N PRO A 77 31.36 14.92 -2.78
CA PRO A 77 31.00 13.56 -2.38
C PRO A 77 29.49 13.37 -2.57
N ARG A 78 29.13 12.60 -3.60
CA ARG A 78 27.75 12.30 -3.97
C ARG A 78 27.34 11.02 -3.26
N ARG A 79 26.44 11.16 -2.28
CA ARG A 79 25.80 10.07 -1.53
C ARG A 79 24.89 9.30 -2.49
N LEU A 80 25.19 8.01 -2.70
CA LEU A 80 24.52 7.10 -3.65
C LEU A 80 23.36 6.30 -3.01
N TRP A 81 22.59 6.89 -2.11
CA TRP A 81 21.42 6.22 -1.50
C TRP A 81 20.32 5.79 -2.51
N PRO A 82 19.99 6.51 -3.61
CA PRO A 82 18.70 6.30 -4.26
C PRO A 82 18.57 5.04 -5.15
N VAL A 83 19.59 4.21 -5.29
CA VAL A 83 19.51 2.99 -6.15
C VAL A 83 19.04 1.75 -5.36
N VAL A 84 19.29 1.69 -4.05
CA VAL A 84 18.90 0.53 -3.21
C VAL A 84 17.43 0.61 -2.77
N LEU A 85 16.89 1.82 -2.59
CA LEU A 85 15.49 2.04 -2.19
C LEU A 85 14.47 1.67 -3.31
N GLY A 86 14.90 1.71 -4.57
CA GLY A 86 14.04 1.39 -5.72
C GLY A 86 13.84 -0.10 -6.00
N ILE A 87 14.74 -0.97 -5.52
CA ILE A 87 14.71 -2.41 -5.81
C ILE A 87 13.72 -3.15 -4.89
N CYS A 88 13.54 -2.69 -3.64
CA CYS A 88 12.58 -3.30 -2.71
C CYS A 88 11.12 -2.95 -3.08
N ALA A 89 10.86 -1.74 -3.56
CA ALA A 89 9.53 -1.34 -4.03
C ALA A 89 9.09 -2.10 -5.30
N ALA A 90 10.02 -2.41 -6.20
CA ALA A 90 9.71 -3.15 -7.44
C ALA A 90 9.37 -4.63 -7.20
N ALA A 91 9.95 -5.27 -6.18
CA ALA A 91 9.66 -6.67 -5.84
C ALA A 91 8.25 -6.87 -5.27
N LEU A 92 7.75 -5.89 -4.50
CA LEU A 92 6.38 -5.92 -3.95
C LEU A 92 5.33 -5.59 -5.02
N LEU A 93 5.61 -4.64 -5.92
CA LEU A 93 4.75 -4.36 -7.08
C LEU A 93 4.62 -5.55 -8.05
N LEU A 94 5.69 -6.34 -8.26
CA LEU A 94 5.63 -7.52 -9.14
C LEU A 94 4.83 -8.69 -8.53
N LEU A 95 4.76 -8.78 -7.20
CA LEU A 95 3.94 -9.79 -6.51
C LEU A 95 2.44 -9.45 -6.59
N GLY A 96 2.08 -8.17 -6.49
CA GLY A 96 0.69 -7.68 -6.68
C GLY A 96 0.17 -7.86 -8.12
N VAL A 97 1.01 -7.62 -9.13
CA VAL A 97 0.65 -7.86 -10.55
C VAL A 97 0.43 -9.36 -10.84
N GLY A 98 1.13 -10.25 -10.15
CA GLY A 98 0.96 -11.70 -10.27
C GLY A 98 -0.42 -12.19 -9.82
N ILE A 99 -0.98 -11.58 -8.76
CA ILE A 99 -2.33 -11.87 -8.25
C ILE A 99 -3.40 -11.34 -9.22
N ARG A 100 -3.21 -10.13 -9.78
CA ARG A 100 -4.08 -9.52 -10.81
C ARG A 100 -4.23 -10.39 -12.08
N LEU A 101 -3.15 -11.03 -12.57
CA LEU A 101 -3.20 -11.88 -13.79
C LEU A 101 -3.95 -13.20 -13.59
N VAL A 102 -3.89 -13.80 -12.40
CA VAL A 102 -4.63 -15.03 -12.07
C VAL A 102 -6.13 -14.75 -11.95
N PHE A 103 -6.53 -13.59 -11.43
CA PHE A 103 -7.93 -13.19 -11.30
C PHE A 103 -8.57 -12.82 -12.66
N LEU A 104 -7.81 -12.16 -13.56
CA LEU A 104 -8.30 -11.81 -14.89
C LEU A 104 -8.54 -13.04 -15.79
N ALA A 105 -7.78 -14.11 -15.60
CA ALA A 105 -7.92 -15.35 -16.37
C ALA A 105 -9.14 -16.21 -15.99
N GLN A 106 -9.75 -15.99 -14.81
CA GLN A 106 -10.97 -16.69 -14.39
C GLN A 106 -12.27 -15.99 -14.82
N ARG A 107 -12.17 -14.81 -15.44
CA ARG A 107 -13.29 -13.93 -15.82
C ARG A 107 -13.68 -14.07 -17.30
N MET A 108 -13.82 -15.29 -17.81
CA MET A 108 -14.52 -15.53 -19.10
C MET A 108 -15.87 -16.17 -18.86
N PRO A 109 -16.97 -15.39 -18.80
CA PRO A 109 -18.30 -15.94 -18.92
C PRO A 109 -18.63 -16.23 -20.39
N ASP A 110 -19.00 -17.48 -20.67
CA ASP A 110 -19.71 -17.87 -21.88
C ASP A 110 -20.97 -17.01 -22.05
N ALA A 111 -21.11 -16.39 -23.22
CA ALA A 111 -22.28 -15.57 -23.55
C ALA A 111 -23.55 -16.42 -23.64
N PRO A 112 -24.69 -15.97 -23.06
CA PRO A 112 -25.98 -16.47 -23.46
C PRO A 112 -26.79 -15.48 -24.32
N ALA A 113 -27.59 -16.12 -25.17
CA ALA A 113 -28.41 -15.62 -26.26
C ALA A 113 -29.49 -14.59 -25.90
N ALA A 114 -29.85 -13.83 -26.93
CA ALA A 114 -30.99 -12.95 -27.04
C ALA A 114 -32.34 -13.61 -26.68
N GLY A 115 -33.23 -12.84 -26.04
CA GLY A 115 -34.61 -13.24 -25.74
C GLY A 115 -35.54 -12.05 -25.41
N GLU A 116 -36.14 -11.51 -26.46
CA GLU A 116 -37.49 -10.90 -26.59
C GLU A 116 -38.04 -9.86 -25.59
N ARG A 117 -38.33 -8.67 -26.13
CA ARG A 117 -39.19 -7.61 -25.58
C ARG A 117 -40.68 -7.95 -25.79
N GLN A 118 -41.57 -7.58 -24.85
CA GLN A 118 -42.89 -6.93 -25.12
C GLN A 118 -43.66 -6.55 -23.81
N PRO A 119 -44.73 -5.71 -23.84
CA PRO A 119 -44.72 -4.45 -23.09
C PRO A 119 -46.00 -4.10 -22.26
N VAL A 120 -45.93 -2.98 -21.53
CA VAL A 120 -46.96 -2.04 -20.97
C VAL A 120 -48.19 -2.57 -20.20
N ALA A 121 -48.39 -2.02 -18.98
CA ALA A 121 -49.70 -1.51 -18.56
C ALA A 121 -49.55 -0.37 -17.53
N ALA A 122 -50.27 0.73 -17.77
CA ALA A 122 -50.30 1.94 -16.96
C ALA A 122 -51.42 1.90 -15.92
N GLY A 123 -51.20 2.60 -14.80
CA GLY A 123 -52.26 3.20 -13.99
C GLY A 123 -52.43 2.60 -12.59
N GLN A 124 -51.97 3.33 -11.56
CA GLN A 124 -52.79 3.90 -10.47
C GLN A 124 -51.91 4.32 -9.29
N GLU A 125 -52.02 5.59 -8.92
CA GLU A 125 -51.67 6.16 -7.60
C GLU A 125 -52.91 6.94 -7.10
N PRO A 126 -53.02 7.32 -5.81
CA PRO A 126 -52.28 6.83 -4.65
C PRO A 126 -53.22 6.46 -3.47
N ALA A 127 -52.70 5.73 -2.48
CA ALA A 127 -53.31 5.62 -1.16
C ALA A 127 -52.28 6.03 -0.10
N VAL A 128 -52.56 7.14 0.57
CA VAL A 128 -51.78 7.70 1.66
C VAL A 128 -51.94 6.81 2.89
N VAL A 129 -50.83 6.26 3.38
CA VAL A 129 -50.72 5.66 4.72
C VAL A 129 -49.56 6.37 5.41
N GLU A 130 -49.85 6.95 6.57
CA GLU A 130 -48.88 7.66 7.41
C GLU A 130 -47.68 6.75 7.74
N GLN A 131 -46.49 7.24 7.41
CA GLN A 131 -45.22 6.63 7.78
C GLN A 131 -44.71 7.31 9.07
N ASP A 132 -44.38 6.48 10.06
CA ASP A 132 -43.38 6.81 11.09
C ASP A 132 -42.12 7.40 10.42
N PRO A 133 -41.33 8.27 11.08
CA PRO A 133 -40.21 8.95 10.46
C PRO A 133 -39.13 7.93 10.05
N VAL A 134 -39.22 7.47 8.80
CA VAL A 134 -38.13 6.85 8.07
C VAL A 134 -37.05 7.91 7.97
N SER A 135 -35.95 7.71 8.69
CA SER A 135 -34.70 8.41 8.45
C SER A 135 -34.32 8.16 6.99
N THR A 136 -34.67 9.08 6.10
CA THR A 136 -34.15 9.09 4.74
C THR A 136 -32.63 9.25 4.84
N PRO A 137 -31.83 8.37 4.21
CA PRO A 137 -30.40 8.57 4.11
C PRO A 137 -30.11 9.97 3.55
N PRO A 138 -29.06 10.67 4.00
CA PRO A 138 -28.67 11.94 3.40
C PRO A 138 -28.49 11.75 1.89
N GLU A 139 -28.90 12.75 1.10
CA GLU A 139 -29.22 12.68 -0.35
C GLU A 139 -28.09 12.21 -1.31
N ASN A 140 -26.98 11.68 -0.81
CA ASN A 140 -25.84 11.20 -1.59
C ASN A 140 -25.18 9.90 -1.06
N LYS A 141 -25.84 9.17 -0.15
CA LYS A 141 -25.36 7.87 0.34
C LYS A 141 -26.11 6.71 -0.33
N LEU A 142 -25.37 5.77 -0.91
CA LEU A 142 -25.86 4.49 -1.41
C LEU A 142 -25.89 3.48 -0.25
N GLU A 143 -27.00 2.78 -0.06
CA GLU A 143 -27.07 1.64 0.86
C GLU A 143 -26.34 0.43 0.26
N LEU A 144 -25.49 -0.21 1.06
CA LEU A 144 -24.75 -1.42 0.68
C LEU A 144 -25.32 -2.65 1.38
N GLU A 145 -25.05 -3.83 0.81
CA GLU A 145 -25.20 -5.07 1.54
C GLU A 145 -24.00 -5.26 2.50
N PRO A 146 -24.11 -6.02 3.60
CA PRO A 146 -22.98 -6.32 4.46
C PRO A 146 -21.84 -7.01 3.69
N PHE A 147 -20.59 -6.63 4.01
CA PHE A 147 -19.39 -7.23 3.42
C PHE A 147 -18.31 -7.44 4.50
N THR A 148 -17.36 -8.33 4.23
CA THR A 148 -16.22 -8.61 5.12
C THR A 148 -14.87 -8.41 4.42
N ALA A 149 -14.87 -8.19 3.10
CA ALA A 149 -13.70 -7.90 2.31
C ALA A 149 -13.86 -6.58 1.56
N LEU A 150 -12.81 -5.76 1.58
CA LEU A 150 -12.77 -4.47 0.91
C LEU A 150 -11.58 -4.41 -0.05
N ASP A 151 -11.82 -3.98 -1.27
CA ASP A 151 -10.82 -3.73 -2.31
C ASP A 151 -11.06 -2.34 -2.91
N ILE A 152 -10.09 -1.44 -2.77
CA ILE A 152 -10.17 -0.09 -3.32
C ILE A 152 -8.94 0.21 -4.18
N ASP A 153 -9.17 0.61 -5.43
CA ASP A 153 -8.14 1.03 -6.39
C ASP A 153 -8.46 2.40 -7.01
N VAL A 154 -7.93 3.45 -6.40
CA VAL A 154 -8.25 4.85 -6.75
C VAL A 154 -7.00 5.59 -7.18
N GLY A 155 -6.97 6.06 -8.43
CA GLY A 155 -5.86 6.84 -8.94
C GLY A 155 -5.69 8.19 -8.23
N ILE A 156 -6.78 8.96 -8.05
CA ILE A 156 -6.77 10.26 -7.36
C ILE A 156 -8.02 10.42 -6.50
N GLY A 157 -7.83 10.51 -5.19
CA GLY A 157 -8.92 10.84 -4.27
C GLY A 157 -8.62 10.45 -2.83
N ASP A 158 -9.35 11.10 -1.92
CA ASP A 158 -9.28 10.78 -0.49
C ASP A 158 -10.27 9.67 -0.14
N ILE A 159 -9.87 8.80 0.78
CA ILE A 159 -10.69 7.69 1.27
C ILE A 159 -10.92 7.89 2.76
N ARG A 160 -12.18 7.87 3.18
CA ARG A 160 -12.59 7.85 4.59
C ARG A 160 -13.36 6.58 4.92
N MET A 161 -12.92 5.88 5.96
CA MET A 161 -13.66 4.80 6.62
C MET A 161 -14.12 5.26 8.00
N GLU A 162 -15.41 5.13 8.27
CA GLU A 162 -16.03 5.53 9.53
C GLU A 162 -17.06 4.48 10.01
N GLU A 163 -17.20 4.34 11.32
CA GLU A 163 -18.32 3.62 11.90
C GLU A 163 -19.56 4.52 12.01
N GLY A 164 -20.74 3.91 11.92
CA GLY A 164 -22.02 4.59 11.99
C GLY A 164 -23.17 3.61 12.21
N ASP A 165 -24.37 4.00 11.76
CA ASP A 165 -25.62 3.27 12.02
C ASP A 165 -26.00 2.26 10.93
N GLY A 166 -25.20 2.13 9.87
CA GLY A 166 -25.53 1.28 8.73
C GLY A 166 -24.39 1.17 7.72
N TRP A 167 -24.67 0.41 6.65
CA TRP A 167 -23.77 0.19 5.53
C TRP A 167 -24.04 1.21 4.43
N TYR A 168 -23.17 2.21 4.30
CA TYR A 168 -23.35 3.28 3.33
C TYR A 168 -22.08 3.60 2.56
N LEU A 169 -22.25 3.94 1.29
CA LEU A 169 -21.18 4.40 0.41
C LEU A 169 -21.55 5.76 -0.20
N SER A 170 -20.65 6.73 -0.09
CA SER A 170 -20.72 7.98 -0.83
C SER A 170 -19.51 8.07 -1.76
N LEU A 171 -19.78 8.30 -3.04
CA LEU A 171 -18.76 8.50 -4.07
C LEU A 171 -18.92 9.90 -4.66
N THR A 172 -17.95 10.76 -4.44
CA THR A 172 -17.89 12.08 -5.07
C THR A 172 -16.76 12.09 -6.08
N SER A 173 -17.07 12.24 -7.37
CA SER A 173 -16.06 12.35 -8.42
C SER A 173 -16.29 13.59 -9.29
N GLY A 174 -15.21 14.19 -9.79
CA GLY A 174 -15.30 15.31 -10.71
C GLY A 174 -14.01 15.61 -11.44
N GLY A 175 -14.09 16.52 -12.40
CA GLY A 175 -12.96 16.87 -13.25
C GLY A 175 -12.73 15.84 -14.36
N GLN A 176 -11.57 15.96 -15.01
CA GLN A 176 -11.17 15.16 -16.15
C GLN A 176 -9.64 15.06 -16.17
N ASP A 177 -9.12 14.03 -16.84
CA ASP A 177 -7.70 13.92 -17.14
C ASP A 177 -7.26 14.95 -18.20
N GLY A 178 -5.97 14.95 -18.54
CA GLY A 178 -5.39 15.83 -19.58
C GLY A 178 -5.89 15.55 -21.00
N ASP A 179 -6.47 14.37 -21.25
CA ASP A 179 -7.06 13.99 -22.53
C ASP A 179 -8.54 14.37 -22.63
N GLY A 180 -9.13 14.88 -21.54
CA GLY A 180 -10.54 15.26 -21.44
C GLY A 180 -11.48 14.12 -21.06
N THR A 181 -10.94 12.98 -20.64
CA THR A 181 -11.72 11.85 -20.11
C THR A 181 -12.25 12.20 -18.72
N PRO A 182 -13.58 12.15 -18.49
CA PRO A 182 -14.14 12.41 -17.16
C PRO A 182 -13.59 11.43 -16.12
N TYR A 183 -13.27 11.95 -14.93
CA TYR A 183 -12.88 11.13 -13.79
C TYR A 183 -14.09 10.67 -13.00
N LEU A 184 -14.24 9.37 -12.86
CA LEU A 184 -15.39 8.71 -12.23
C LEU A 184 -14.93 7.71 -11.19
N LEU A 185 -15.64 7.67 -10.07
CA LEU A 185 -15.53 6.59 -9.09
C LEU A 185 -16.66 5.58 -9.33
N ASN A 186 -16.31 4.31 -9.31
CA ASN A 186 -17.21 3.19 -9.55
C ASN A 186 -17.15 2.25 -8.36
N HIS A 187 -18.19 1.43 -8.22
CA HIS A 187 -18.21 0.36 -7.24
C HIS A 187 -18.91 -0.87 -7.80
N SER A 188 -18.63 -2.02 -7.19
CA SER A 188 -19.36 -3.26 -7.37
C SER A 188 -19.33 -4.03 -6.07
N GLN A 189 -20.43 -4.69 -5.75
CA GLN A 189 -20.46 -5.62 -4.63
C GLN A 189 -20.83 -7.00 -5.15
N SER A 190 -19.98 -7.98 -4.84
CA SER A 190 -20.18 -9.37 -5.24
C SER A 190 -19.95 -10.28 -4.04
N GLY A 191 -21.04 -10.77 -3.47
CA GLY A 191 -20.97 -11.60 -2.26
C GLY A 191 -20.51 -10.77 -1.06
N ASP A 192 -19.41 -11.20 -0.44
CA ASP A 192 -18.85 -10.60 0.78
C ASP A 192 -17.78 -9.53 0.50
N THR A 193 -17.58 -9.17 -0.77
CA THR A 193 -16.51 -8.26 -1.21
C THR A 193 -17.10 -7.01 -1.85
N LEU A 194 -16.69 -5.85 -1.33
CA LEU A 194 -16.93 -4.54 -1.94
C LEU A 194 -15.68 -4.11 -2.72
N GLU A 195 -15.84 -3.88 -4.03
CA GLU A 195 -14.82 -3.33 -4.92
C GLU A 195 -15.15 -1.87 -5.24
N ILE A 196 -14.18 -0.97 -5.12
CA ILE A 196 -14.29 0.44 -5.50
C ILE A 196 -13.10 0.80 -6.39
N TRP A 197 -13.34 1.45 -7.52
CA TRP A 197 -12.24 1.84 -8.42
C TRP A 197 -12.51 3.12 -9.19
N SER A 198 -11.43 3.75 -9.65
CA SER A 198 -11.52 4.94 -10.50
C SER A 198 -11.44 4.65 -12.00
N THR A 199 -12.04 5.52 -12.81
CA THR A 199 -11.93 5.52 -14.26
C THR A 199 -11.69 6.95 -14.76
N PRO A 200 -10.63 7.21 -15.55
CA PRO A 200 -9.55 6.28 -15.86
C PRO A 200 -8.73 5.93 -14.60
N GLU A 201 -8.13 4.74 -14.62
CA GLU A 201 -7.27 4.24 -13.54
C GLU A 201 -5.95 5.04 -13.48
N ASN A 202 -5.36 5.30 -14.65
CA ASN A 202 -4.17 6.13 -14.79
C ASN A 202 -4.54 7.53 -15.29
N ILE A 203 -4.04 8.55 -14.61
CA ILE A 203 -4.31 9.94 -14.96
C ILE A 203 -3.21 10.47 -15.88
N SER A 204 -3.59 10.80 -17.10
CA SER A 204 -2.72 11.45 -18.08
C SER A 204 -2.66 12.97 -17.87
N GLY A 205 -1.50 13.56 -18.10
CA GLY A 205 -1.35 15.02 -18.29
C GLY A 205 -1.59 15.88 -17.04
N ASP A 206 -1.97 17.14 -17.26
CA ASP A 206 -2.20 18.16 -16.24
C ASP A 206 -3.69 18.32 -15.88
N GLY A 207 -4.45 17.22 -15.98
CA GLY A 207 -5.85 17.17 -15.61
C GLY A 207 -6.09 17.62 -14.16
N SER A 208 -7.36 17.84 -13.82
CA SER A 208 -7.77 18.22 -12.45
C SER A 208 -8.84 17.27 -11.90
N PRO A 209 -8.60 15.94 -11.92
CA PRO A 209 -9.52 14.98 -11.34
C PRO A 209 -9.63 15.16 -9.82
N LYS A 210 -10.79 14.83 -9.28
CA LYS A 210 -11.07 14.83 -7.85
C LYS A 210 -11.92 13.61 -7.52
N GLY A 211 -11.52 12.88 -6.49
CA GLY A 211 -12.26 11.76 -5.93
C GLY A 211 -12.38 11.88 -4.43
N GLU A 212 -13.51 11.47 -3.88
CA GLU A 212 -13.70 11.24 -2.45
C GLU A 212 -14.57 9.98 -2.30
N VAL A 213 -14.06 9.02 -1.53
CA VAL A 213 -14.76 7.80 -1.14
C VAL A 213 -15.03 7.90 0.35
N VAL A 214 -16.31 7.85 0.76
CA VAL A 214 -16.68 7.76 2.17
C VAL A 214 -17.47 6.48 2.37
N LEU A 215 -16.93 5.58 3.19
CA LEU A 215 -17.51 4.30 3.53
C LEU A 215 -17.90 4.33 5.01
N THR A 216 -19.20 4.20 5.27
CA THR A 216 -19.75 4.07 6.62
C THR A 216 -20.13 2.60 6.83
N VAL A 217 -19.67 1.99 7.93
CA VAL A 217 -20.06 0.64 8.35
C VAL A 217 -20.73 0.68 9.72
N PRO A 218 -21.56 -0.30 10.11
CA PRO A 218 -22.12 -0.35 11.46
C PRO A 218 -21.04 -0.38 12.55
N GLU A 219 -21.27 0.26 13.69
CA GLU A 219 -20.40 0.15 14.87
C GLU A 219 -20.13 -1.32 15.26
N GLY A 220 -18.87 -1.64 15.55
CA GLY A 220 -18.44 -2.99 15.92
C GLY A 220 -18.31 -3.93 14.73
N THR A 221 -18.31 -3.42 13.50
CA THR A 221 -18.02 -4.20 12.30
C THR A 221 -16.56 -4.67 12.32
N VAL A 222 -16.37 -5.94 11.96
CA VAL A 222 -15.04 -6.55 11.78
C VAL A 222 -14.94 -7.05 10.34
N LEU A 223 -13.95 -6.55 9.61
CA LEU A 223 -13.61 -7.03 8.27
C LEU A 223 -12.55 -8.14 8.37
N ASN A 224 -12.63 -9.11 7.47
CA ASN A 224 -11.61 -10.15 7.34
C ASN A 224 -10.35 -9.63 6.63
N ARG A 225 -10.53 -8.68 5.70
CA ARG A 225 -9.44 -8.12 4.87
C ARG A 225 -9.85 -6.77 4.30
N ALA A 226 -8.88 -5.87 4.20
CA ALA A 226 -9.02 -4.62 3.46
C ALA A 226 -7.73 -4.36 2.67
N GLU A 227 -7.86 -4.14 1.37
CA GLU A 227 -6.75 -3.78 0.47
C GLU A 227 -7.08 -2.46 -0.23
N ILE A 228 -6.22 -1.47 -0.06
CA ILE A 228 -6.44 -0.10 -0.52
C ILE A 228 -5.21 0.36 -1.27
N SER A 229 -5.40 0.81 -2.50
CA SER A 229 -4.37 1.38 -3.37
C SER A 229 -4.81 2.79 -3.81
N ILE A 230 -3.99 3.78 -3.47
CA ILE A 230 -4.23 5.19 -3.80
C ILE A 230 -3.03 5.71 -4.61
N GLY A 231 -3.28 6.25 -5.80
CA GLY A 231 -2.21 6.94 -6.54
C GLY A 231 -1.82 8.26 -5.86
N VAL A 232 -2.77 9.18 -5.75
CA VAL A 232 -2.65 10.46 -5.05
C VAL A 232 -3.88 10.71 -4.19
N GLY A 233 -3.70 10.87 -2.89
CA GLY A 233 -4.77 11.08 -1.93
C GLY A 233 -4.47 10.45 -0.58
N ALA A 234 -5.22 10.86 0.43
CA ALA A 234 -5.04 10.39 1.80
C ALA A 234 -6.05 9.29 2.16
N LEU A 235 -5.64 8.43 3.10
CA LEU A 235 -6.51 7.51 3.81
C LEU A 235 -6.74 8.02 5.24
N ASP A 236 -8.00 8.11 5.64
CA ASP A 236 -8.46 8.35 6.99
C ASP A 236 -9.35 7.17 7.42
N TRP A 237 -8.80 6.26 8.23
CA TRP A 237 -9.49 5.06 8.67
C TRP A 237 -9.74 5.09 10.17
N SER A 238 -11.01 5.10 10.58
CA SER A 238 -11.41 5.21 11.97
C SER A 238 -12.39 4.11 12.41
N GLY A 239 -12.02 3.41 13.49
CA GLY A 239 -12.89 2.46 14.20
C GLY A 239 -12.91 1.05 13.61
N CYS A 240 -13.40 0.91 12.36
CA CYS A 240 -13.68 -0.38 11.71
C CYS A 240 -12.51 -1.37 11.85
N ALA A 241 -12.73 -2.46 12.58
CA ALA A 241 -11.69 -3.44 12.87
C ALA A 241 -11.39 -4.34 11.67
N VAL A 242 -10.15 -4.81 11.56
CA VAL A 242 -9.74 -5.78 10.54
C VAL A 242 -9.07 -6.96 11.23
N GLU A 243 -9.70 -8.14 11.23
CA GLU A 243 -9.13 -9.32 11.91
C GLU A 243 -7.95 -9.94 11.16
N GLY A 244 -7.93 -9.82 9.84
CA GLY A 244 -6.84 -10.28 8.98
C GLY A 244 -5.93 -9.11 8.58
N LEU A 245 -5.60 -9.05 7.29
CA LEU A 245 -4.70 -8.05 6.74
C LEU A 245 -5.45 -6.76 6.36
N LEU A 246 -4.99 -5.64 6.93
CA LEU A 246 -5.22 -4.29 6.40
C LEU A 246 -3.98 -3.83 5.62
N ARG A 247 -4.08 -3.80 4.29
CA ARG A 247 -3.04 -3.26 3.41
C ARG A 247 -3.50 -1.93 2.83
N ALA A 248 -2.71 -0.89 3.01
CA ALA A 248 -2.95 0.41 2.39
C ALA A 248 -1.68 0.97 1.78
N GLU A 249 -1.76 1.33 0.50
CA GLU A 249 -0.67 1.92 -0.25
C GLU A 249 -1.08 3.28 -0.81
N SER A 250 -0.20 4.28 -0.67
CA SER A 250 -0.35 5.57 -1.33
C SER A 250 0.92 5.95 -2.07
N GLY A 251 0.81 6.40 -3.32
CA GLY A 251 1.92 7.01 -4.03
C GLY A 251 2.29 8.36 -3.42
N VAL A 252 1.30 9.25 -3.30
CA VAL A 252 1.41 10.56 -2.66
C VAL A 252 0.18 10.82 -1.79
N GLY A 253 0.39 10.88 -0.48
CA GLY A 253 -0.65 11.15 0.49
C GLY A 253 -0.37 10.45 1.82
N GLY A 254 -1.01 10.95 2.87
CA GLY A 254 -0.88 10.39 4.21
C GLY A 254 -1.80 9.19 4.40
N LEU A 255 -1.38 8.26 5.26
CA LEU A 255 -2.19 7.15 5.73
C LEU A 255 -2.37 7.30 7.24
N ASP A 256 -3.58 7.64 7.71
CA ASP A 256 -3.91 7.68 9.14
C ASP A 256 -4.94 6.59 9.44
N VAL A 257 -4.51 5.60 10.23
CA VAL A 257 -5.33 4.44 10.60
C VAL A 257 -5.44 4.39 12.11
N THR A 258 -6.66 4.36 12.61
CA THR A 258 -6.99 4.15 14.03
C THR A 258 -8.04 3.04 14.11
N ALA A 259 -7.59 1.81 14.33
CA ALA A 259 -8.45 0.63 14.38
C ALA A 259 -7.77 -0.57 15.09
N PRO A 260 -8.54 -1.53 15.63
CA PRO A 260 -8.04 -2.86 15.93
C PRO A 260 -7.65 -3.58 14.63
N VAL A 261 -6.42 -4.08 14.57
CA VAL A 261 -5.89 -4.80 13.40
C VAL A 261 -5.26 -6.13 13.81
N GLY A 262 -5.49 -7.17 13.00
CA GLY A 262 -4.77 -8.43 13.10
C GLY A 262 -3.37 -8.31 12.51
N GLU A 263 -3.29 -7.88 11.26
CA GLU A 263 -2.04 -7.55 10.57
C GLU A 263 -2.23 -6.23 9.80
N ALA A 264 -1.16 -5.43 9.68
CA ALA A 264 -1.22 -4.20 8.92
C ALA A 264 0.05 -3.96 8.08
N GLU A 265 -0.15 -3.53 6.84
CA GLU A 265 0.90 -3.07 5.93
C GLU A 265 0.51 -1.69 5.38
N LEU A 266 1.13 -0.63 5.89
CA LEU A 266 0.85 0.76 5.49
C LEU A 266 2.07 1.36 4.81
N ILE A 267 1.95 1.71 3.54
CA ILE A 267 3.08 2.16 2.72
C ILE A 267 2.73 3.45 2.00
N SER A 268 3.49 4.51 2.23
CA SER A 268 3.41 5.74 1.45
C SER A 268 4.72 6.04 0.72
N GLY A 269 4.65 6.45 -0.54
CA GLY A 269 5.80 7.00 -1.26
C GLY A 269 6.21 8.35 -0.71
N VAL A 270 5.26 9.28 -0.65
CA VAL A 270 5.41 10.62 -0.05
C VAL A 270 4.18 10.93 0.79
N GLY A 271 4.37 11.06 2.10
CA GLY A 271 3.31 11.32 3.07
C GLY A 271 3.60 10.64 4.39
N ASP A 272 2.94 11.11 5.44
CA ASP A 272 3.08 10.55 6.77
C ASP A 272 2.26 9.26 6.88
N VAL A 273 2.76 8.29 7.64
CA VAL A 273 2.07 7.03 7.91
C VAL A 273 1.89 6.90 9.41
N ALA A 274 0.64 6.87 9.86
CA ALA A 274 0.28 6.75 11.26
C ALA A 274 -0.65 5.54 11.47
N LEU A 275 -0.30 4.68 12.43
CA LEU A 275 -1.17 3.63 12.93
C LEU A 275 -1.35 3.79 14.44
N ARG A 276 -2.60 3.90 14.87
CA ARG A 276 -3.02 3.74 16.27
C ARG A 276 -3.69 2.38 16.39
N ALA A 277 -2.91 1.38 16.79
CA ALA A 277 -3.39 0.02 16.95
C ALA A 277 -4.10 -0.12 18.31
N ALA A 278 -5.34 -0.61 18.30
CA ALA A 278 -6.03 -0.97 19.53
C ALA A 278 -5.47 -2.27 20.11
N GLY A 279 -5.22 -2.28 21.42
CA GLY A 279 -4.69 -3.42 22.16
C GLY A 279 -3.27 -3.22 22.65
N SER A 280 -2.76 -4.23 23.35
CA SER A 280 -1.43 -4.17 23.97
C SER A 280 -0.33 -4.30 22.93
N GLY A 281 0.69 -3.44 22.99
CA GLY A 281 1.88 -3.54 22.13
C GLY A 281 2.62 -4.88 22.24
N ALA A 282 2.39 -5.66 23.31
CA ALA A 282 2.92 -7.02 23.47
C ALA A 282 2.33 -8.04 22.48
N ASP A 283 1.14 -7.77 21.93
CA ASP A 283 0.47 -8.65 20.97
C ASP A 283 1.05 -8.52 19.56
N TYR A 284 1.89 -7.50 19.33
CA TYR A 284 2.41 -7.16 18.01
C TYR A 284 3.93 -7.40 17.91
N ALA A 285 4.35 -7.68 16.69
CA ALA A 285 5.71 -7.49 16.21
C ALA A 285 5.65 -6.44 15.10
N TYR A 286 6.52 -5.43 15.16
CA TYR A 286 6.46 -4.30 14.24
C TYR A 286 7.78 -4.00 13.55
N GLN A 287 7.69 -3.46 12.34
CA GLN A 287 8.78 -2.93 11.55
C GLN A 287 8.37 -1.58 10.96
N LEU A 288 9.15 -0.53 11.26
CA LEU A 288 8.95 0.83 10.78
C LEU A 288 10.14 1.24 9.92
N THR A 289 9.88 1.84 8.76
CA THR A 289 10.93 2.35 7.87
C THR A 289 10.58 3.74 7.37
N THR A 290 11.56 4.65 7.36
CA THR A 290 11.42 5.93 6.64
C THR A 290 12.68 6.23 5.84
N GLY A 291 12.51 6.73 4.61
CA GLY A 291 13.64 7.26 3.83
C GLY A 291 14.06 8.65 4.26
N THR A 292 13.10 9.50 4.60
CA THR A 292 13.31 10.86 5.13
C THR A 292 12.11 11.23 6.01
N GLY A 293 12.35 11.39 7.31
CA GLY A 293 11.33 11.69 8.30
C GLY A 293 11.79 11.20 9.67
N GLU A 294 10.88 11.19 10.64
CA GLU A 294 11.09 10.61 11.96
C GLU A 294 10.30 9.32 12.14
N LEU A 295 10.87 8.37 12.89
CA LEU A 295 10.17 7.19 13.38
C LEU A 295 9.77 7.41 14.82
N GLN A 296 8.50 7.17 15.15
CA GLN A 296 7.97 7.26 16.50
C GLN A 296 7.21 5.98 16.87
N VAL A 297 7.45 5.50 18.10
CA VAL A 297 6.67 4.45 18.75
C VAL A 297 6.20 4.99 20.09
N ASP A 298 4.88 5.01 20.33
CA ASP A 298 4.25 5.55 21.55
C ASP A 298 4.73 6.97 21.90
N GLY A 299 4.86 7.82 20.88
CA GLY A 299 5.37 9.20 20.99
C GLY A 299 6.88 9.33 21.28
N GLU A 300 7.62 8.23 21.40
CA GLU A 300 9.08 8.24 21.57
C GLU A 300 9.81 8.00 20.25
N LYS A 301 10.94 8.68 20.04
CA LYS A 301 11.75 8.51 18.82
C LYS A 301 12.38 7.11 18.77
N ALA A 302 12.03 6.35 17.73
CA ALA A 302 12.36 4.92 17.62
C ALA A 302 13.61 4.61 16.77
N GLY A 303 14.18 5.61 16.09
CA GLY A 303 15.38 5.43 15.27
C GLY A 303 15.47 6.46 14.13
N PRO A 304 16.58 6.49 13.38
CA PRO A 304 16.75 7.45 12.28
C PRO A 304 16.08 7.02 10.97
N PHE A 305 16.01 5.72 10.66
CA PHE A 305 15.50 5.21 9.36
C PHE A 305 14.80 3.86 9.46
N PHE A 306 15.11 3.08 10.49
CA PHE A 306 14.50 1.78 10.75
C PHE A 306 14.28 1.63 12.26
N ALA A 307 13.16 1.03 12.63
CA ALA A 307 12.86 0.59 13.98
C ALA A 307 12.09 -0.73 13.92
N SER A 308 12.37 -1.63 14.84
CA SER A 308 11.59 -2.85 15.01
C SER A 308 11.49 -3.21 16.48
N GLY A 309 10.47 -3.99 16.83
CA GLY A 309 10.24 -4.40 18.20
C GLY A 309 8.99 -5.26 18.33
N GLY A 310 8.65 -5.57 19.58
CA GLY A 310 7.59 -6.52 19.87
C GLY A 310 7.99 -7.98 19.64
N ALA A 311 7.17 -8.88 20.15
CA ALA A 311 7.36 -10.34 20.02
C ALA A 311 6.03 -11.08 19.90
N GLY A 312 4.94 -10.35 19.64
CA GLY A 312 3.62 -10.92 19.48
C GLY A 312 3.41 -11.50 18.09
N ASP A 313 2.28 -12.20 17.93
CA ASP A 313 1.96 -12.95 16.72
C ASP A 313 1.40 -12.06 15.59
N ARG A 314 1.00 -10.83 15.91
CA ARG A 314 0.41 -9.88 14.95
C ARG A 314 1.48 -9.00 14.30
N ALA A 315 1.56 -9.01 12.98
CA ALA A 315 2.60 -8.29 12.24
C ALA A 315 2.15 -6.90 11.81
N LEU A 316 2.97 -5.88 12.09
CA LEU A 316 2.77 -4.50 11.65
C LEU A 316 3.97 -4.04 10.82
N THR A 317 3.72 -3.58 9.59
CA THR A 317 4.73 -3.01 8.71
C THR A 317 4.30 -1.62 8.28
N LEU A 318 5.05 -0.59 8.65
CA LEU A 318 4.77 0.78 8.26
C LEU A 318 6.00 1.37 7.55
N SER A 319 5.78 1.98 6.39
CA SER A 319 6.85 2.52 5.58
C SER A 319 6.48 3.84 4.93
N SER A 320 7.37 4.83 5.00
CA SER A 320 7.27 6.05 4.19
C SER A 320 8.57 6.32 3.42
N GLY A 321 8.48 6.63 2.12
CA GLY A 321 9.65 7.08 1.36
C GLY A 321 10.12 8.47 1.82
N THR A 322 9.17 9.39 2.02
CA THR A 322 9.38 10.73 2.58
C THR A 322 8.17 11.13 3.39
N GLY A 323 8.34 11.21 4.70
CA GLY A 323 7.29 11.44 5.68
C GLY A 323 7.63 10.77 7.01
N ASP A 324 6.94 11.20 8.04
CA ASP A 324 7.06 10.62 9.37
C ASP A 324 6.29 9.29 9.44
N VAL A 325 6.78 8.36 10.26
CA VAL A 325 6.10 7.09 10.53
C VAL A 325 5.87 6.97 12.02
N CYS A 326 4.61 6.92 12.41
CA CYS A 326 4.17 6.87 13.80
C CYS A 326 3.37 5.59 14.06
N LEU A 327 3.76 4.86 15.09
CA LEU A 327 3.01 3.72 15.62
C LEU A 327 2.69 3.99 17.08
N ASP A 328 1.41 4.02 17.43
CA ASP A 328 0.97 4.13 18.83
C ASP A 328 0.11 2.92 19.17
N PHE A 329 0.34 2.34 20.35
CA PHE A 329 -0.51 1.33 20.93
C PHE A 329 -1.47 1.98 21.92
N THR A 330 -2.73 1.58 21.87
CA THR A 330 -3.75 2.05 22.81
C THR A 330 -4.18 0.87 23.68
N ASP A 331 -3.68 0.85 24.92
CA ASP A 331 -4.19 -0.04 25.96
C ASP A 331 -5.67 0.37 26.24
N GLU A 332 -6.63 -0.54 26.00
CA GLU A 332 -8.02 -0.38 26.45
C GLU A 332 -8.17 -0.50 27.97
#